data_AF-A0A812QJL3-F1
#
_entry.id   AF-A0A812QJL3-F1
#
_cell.length_a   1.000
_cell.length_b   1.000
_cell.length_c   1.000
_cell.angle_alpha   90.00
_cell.angle_beta   90.00
_cell.angle_gamma   90.00
#
_symmetry.space_group_name_H-M   'P 1'
#
loop_
_entity.id
_entity.type
_entity.pdbx_description
1 polymer ?
#
loop_
_entity_poly.entity_id
_entity_poly.type
_entity_poly.pdbx_seq_one_letter_code
_entity_poly.pdbx_strand_id
1 'polypeptide(L)'
;EPNFGKESSYFDREIAQLSEVKAGAAMVKDGEPFKFRSGAVYKGQWKNGMREGIGKQTWPDGASFVGQWVANKAQGNGQFLHSDGDIYIG
;
A
#
# COMPACT_ATOMS: atom_id res chain seq x y z
N GLU A 1 19.16 -3.55 7.18
CA GLU A 1 17.71 -3.26 7.12
C GLU A 1 17.51 -1.84 6.61
N PRO A 2 16.75 -1.59 5.53
CA PRO A 2 16.44 -0.22 5.13
C PRO A 2 15.60 0.45 6.23
N ASN A 3 16.14 1.55 6.77
CA ASN A 3 15.53 2.34 7.84
C ASN A 3 14.42 3.22 7.24
N PHE A 4 13.22 2.65 7.11
CA PHE A 4 11.98 3.35 6.73
C PHE A 4 11.44 4.27 7.86
N GLY A 5 12.32 4.98 8.58
CA GLY A 5 12.03 5.64 9.87
C GLY A 5 10.89 6.67 9.86
N LYS A 6 10.43 7.11 8.69
CA LYS A 6 9.19 7.88 8.50
C LYS A 6 8.18 7.22 7.56
N GLU A 7 8.66 6.38 6.63
CA GLU A 7 7.86 5.72 5.60
C GLU A 7 6.96 4.60 6.15
N SER A 8 7.39 3.93 7.23
CA SER A 8 6.57 2.92 7.93
C SER A 8 5.20 3.48 8.31
N SER A 9 5.12 4.77 8.67
CA SER A 9 3.87 5.42 9.07
C SER A 9 2.78 5.39 7.98
N TYR A 10 3.14 5.50 6.69
CA TYR A 10 2.15 5.47 5.61
C TYR A 10 1.56 4.07 5.41
N PHE A 11 2.41 3.05 5.51
CA PHE A 11 1.99 1.65 5.32
C PHE A 11 1.24 1.13 6.53
N ASP A 12 1.68 1.45 7.75
CA ASP A 12 1.09 1.01 9.02
C ASP A 12 -0.31 1.59 9.25
N ARG A 13 -0.59 2.83 8.81
CA ARG A 13 -1.93 3.44 8.89
C ARG A 13 -3.00 2.58 8.23
N GLU A 14 -2.67 2.00 7.08
CA GLU A 14 -3.61 1.21 6.29
C GLU A 14 -3.66 -0.25 6.73
N ILE A 15 -2.60 -0.76 7.39
CA ILE A 15 -2.59 -2.10 8.00
C ILE A 15 -3.69 -2.22 9.05
N ALA A 16 -3.90 -1.18 9.87
CA ALA A 16 -4.97 -1.14 10.86
C ALA A 16 -6.34 -1.28 10.19
N GLN A 17 -6.60 -0.50 9.14
CA GLN A 17 -7.87 -0.60 8.41
C GLN A 17 -8.04 -1.97 7.71
N LEU A 18 -6.98 -2.54 7.12
CA LEU A 18 -7.06 -3.85 6.48
C LEU A 18 -7.31 -4.99 7.48
N SER A 19 -6.89 -4.82 8.74
CA SER A 19 -7.19 -5.77 9.81
C SER A 19 -8.68 -5.82 10.12
N GLU A 20 -9.39 -4.69 10.00
CA GLU A 20 -10.85 -4.60 10.16
C GLU A 20 -11.59 -5.10 8.89
N VAL A 21 -11.07 -4.77 7.70
CA VAL A 21 -11.66 -5.18 6.41
C VAL A 21 -11.50 -6.68 6.15
N LYS A 22 -10.49 -7.34 6.73
CA LYS A 22 -10.27 -8.80 6.64
C LYS A 22 -11.47 -9.64 7.09
N ALA A 23 -12.33 -9.10 7.96
CA ALA A 23 -13.56 -9.78 8.37
C ALA A 23 -14.61 -9.88 7.24
N GLY A 24 -14.42 -9.16 6.11
CA GLY A 24 -15.33 -9.15 4.95
C GLY A 24 -14.62 -9.29 3.60
N ALA A 25 -13.50 -10.02 3.54
CA ALA A 25 -12.51 -10.11 2.44
C ALA A 25 -12.98 -10.60 1.04
N ALA A 26 -14.26 -10.48 0.70
CA ALA A 26 -14.80 -10.91 -0.58
C ALA A 26 -14.94 -9.80 -1.65
N MET A 27 -14.52 -8.56 -1.37
CA MET A 27 -14.97 -7.40 -2.19
C MET A 27 -13.93 -6.77 -3.11
N VAL A 28 -12.63 -7.08 -3.01
CA VAL A 28 -11.62 -6.43 -3.86
C VAL A 28 -11.13 -7.39 -4.93
N LYS A 29 -11.49 -7.13 -6.19
CA LYS A 29 -10.97 -7.87 -7.33
C LYS A 29 -9.55 -7.40 -7.68
N ASP A 30 -8.74 -8.33 -8.16
CA ASP A 30 -7.40 -8.02 -8.68
C ASP A 30 -7.45 -6.90 -9.72
N GLY A 31 -6.62 -5.87 -9.50
CA GLY A 31 -6.50 -4.73 -10.40
C GLY A 31 -7.54 -3.63 -10.23
N GLU A 32 -8.59 -3.82 -9.42
CA GLU A 32 -9.53 -2.74 -9.09
C GLU A 32 -8.93 -1.78 -8.04
N PRO A 33 -9.14 -0.46 -8.19
CA PRO A 33 -8.69 0.51 -7.21
C PRO A 33 -9.54 0.43 -5.95
N PHE A 34 -8.93 0.04 -4.84
CA PHE A 34 -9.53 0.06 -3.50
C PHE A 34 -9.24 1.39 -2.82
N LYS A 35 -10.31 2.09 -2.40
CA LYS A 35 -10.20 3.33 -1.65
C LYS A 35 -10.31 3.06 -0.14
N PHE A 36 -9.28 3.45 0.59
CA PHE A 36 -9.24 3.40 2.04
C PHE A 36 -10.01 4.55 2.68
N ARG A 37 -10.29 4.40 3.98
CA ARG A 37 -10.99 5.41 4.78
C ARG A 37 -10.14 6.66 4.96
N SER A 38 -8.83 6.48 5.04
CA SER A 38 -7.83 7.55 5.02
C SER A 38 -7.86 8.38 3.72
N GLY A 39 -8.55 7.92 2.68
CA GLY A 39 -8.54 8.52 1.35
C GLY A 39 -7.44 7.99 0.43
N ALA A 40 -6.55 7.13 0.94
CA ALA A 40 -5.57 6.45 0.11
C ALA A 40 -6.28 5.52 -0.90
N VAL A 41 -5.62 5.27 -2.02
CA VAL A 41 -6.11 4.37 -3.07
C VAL A 41 -5.02 3.36 -3.36
N TYR A 42 -5.33 2.07 -3.26
CA TYR A 42 -4.47 1.00 -3.71
C TYR A 42 -5.04 0.35 -4.95
N LYS A 43 -4.21 0.20 -5.98
CA LYS A 43 -4.53 -0.52 -7.21
C LYS A 43 -3.47 -1.57 -7.43
N GLY A 44 -3.86 -2.83 -7.36
CA GLY A 44 -2.92 -3.93 -7.48
C GLY A 44 -3.57 -5.27 -7.24
N GLN A 45 -2.73 -6.25 -7.03
CA GLN A 45 -3.13 -7.63 -6.79
C GLN A 45 -3.48 -7.86 -5.32
N TRP A 46 -4.48 -8.70 -5.11
CA TRP A 46 -5.02 -9.02 -3.79
C TRP A 46 -5.12 -10.53 -3.62
N LYS A 47 -4.69 -11.01 -2.45
CA LYS A 47 -4.79 -12.42 -2.10
C LYS A 47 -5.22 -12.56 -0.65
N ASN A 48 -6.30 -13.33 -0.43
CA ASN A 48 -6.88 -13.53 0.91
C ASN A 48 -7.18 -12.21 1.65
N GLY A 49 -7.65 -11.19 0.92
CA GLY A 49 -7.90 -9.86 1.49
C GLY A 49 -6.63 -9.10 1.89
N MET A 50 -5.46 -9.50 1.41
CA MET A 50 -4.19 -8.83 1.63
C MET A 50 -3.58 -8.41 0.29
N ARG A 51 -2.90 -7.26 0.28
CA ARG A 51 -2.11 -6.79 -0.86
C ARG A 51 -0.97 -7.77 -1.09
N GLU A 52 -0.87 -8.33 -2.28
CA GLU A 52 0.16 -9.29 -2.66
C GLU A 52 0.45 -9.20 -4.16
N GLY A 53 1.72 -9.23 -4.57
CA GLY A 53 2.13 -9.05 -5.96
C GLY A 53 2.45 -7.58 -6.27
N ILE A 54 2.29 -7.16 -7.52
CA ILE A 54 2.60 -5.78 -7.91
C ILE A 54 1.40 -4.87 -7.63
N GLY A 55 1.65 -3.72 -7.01
CA GLY A 55 0.62 -2.76 -6.70
C GLY A 55 1.12 -1.34 -6.54
N LYS A 56 0.22 -0.41 -6.83
CA LYS A 56 0.40 1.03 -6.64
C LYS A 56 -0.52 1.52 -5.52
N GLN A 57 0.05 2.11 -4.47
CA GLN A 57 -0.68 2.88 -3.47
C GLN A 57 -0.47 4.37 -3.71
N THR A 58 -1.52 5.18 -3.54
CA THR A 58 -1.46 6.64 -3.64
C THR A 58 -2.20 7.23 -2.47
N TRP A 59 -1.57 8.16 -1.77
CA TRP A 59 -2.14 8.84 -0.61
C TRP A 59 -2.66 10.23 -1.02
N PRO A 60 -3.68 10.76 -0.32
CA PRO A 60 -4.25 12.07 -0.64
C PRO A 60 -3.27 13.23 -0.46
N ASP A 61 -2.20 13.02 0.32
CA ASP A 61 -1.12 13.98 0.53
C ASP A 61 -0.31 14.23 -0.77
N GLY A 62 -0.32 13.28 -1.72
CA GLY A 62 0.47 13.32 -2.95
C GLY A 62 1.56 12.25 -2.98
N ALA A 63 1.88 11.65 -1.83
CA ALA A 63 2.76 10.49 -1.77
C ALA A 63 2.18 9.30 -2.58
N SER A 64 3.06 8.48 -3.17
CA SER A 64 2.65 7.24 -3.82
C SER A 64 3.74 6.17 -3.76
N PHE A 65 3.35 4.91 -3.71
CA PHE A 65 4.25 3.77 -3.73
C PHE A 65 3.89 2.89 -4.91
N VAL A 66 4.87 2.43 -5.68
CA VAL A 66 4.69 1.46 -6.76
C VAL A 66 5.73 0.37 -6.58
N GLY A 67 5.30 -0.86 -6.31
CA GLY A 67 6.26 -1.93 -6.10
C GLY A 67 5.60 -3.25 -5.79
N GLN A 68 6.42 -4.19 -5.32
CA GLN A 68 5.97 -5.49 -4.89
C GLN A 68 5.44 -5.44 -3.44
N TRP A 69 4.38 -6.20 -3.22
CA TRP A 69 3.67 -6.34 -1.95
C TRP A 69 3.64 -7.81 -1.56
N VAL A 70 3.83 -8.09 -0.29
CA VAL A 70 3.74 -9.44 0.28
C VAL A 70 3.06 -9.34 1.63
N ALA A 71 1.91 -10.02 1.79
CA ALA A 71 1.14 -10.02 3.04
C ALA A 71 0.91 -8.61 3.62
N ASN A 72 0.41 -7.67 2.80
CA ASN A 72 0.19 -6.25 3.11
C ASN A 72 1.43 -5.38 3.34
N LYS A 73 2.64 -5.93 3.26
CA LYS A 73 3.88 -5.18 3.40
C LYS A 73 4.47 -4.88 2.03
N ALA A 74 4.93 -3.65 1.83
CA ALA A 74 5.79 -3.33 0.70
C ALA A 74 7.09 -4.12 0.88
N GLN A 75 7.43 -4.97 -0.09
CA GLN A 75 8.58 -5.84 -0.04
C GLN A 75 9.24 -5.97 -1.40
N GLY A 76 10.57 -6.03 -1.43
CA GLY A 76 11.32 -6.10 -2.68
C GLY A 76 11.54 -4.70 -3.28
N ASN A 77 11.76 -4.66 -4.59
CA ASN A 77 12.02 -3.41 -5.31
C ASN A 77 10.71 -2.64 -5.55
N GLY A 78 10.69 -1.40 -5.13
CA GLY A 78 9.61 -0.47 -5.33
C GLY A 78 10.11 0.97 -5.40
N GLN A 79 9.29 1.83 -5.98
CA GLN A 79 9.49 3.25 -6.05
C GLN A 79 8.48 3.93 -5.13
N PHE A 80 8.98 4.63 -4.12
CA PHE A 80 8.20 5.49 -3.24
C PHE A 80 8.42 6.95 -3.63
N LEU A 81 7.36 7.62 -4.06
CA LEU A 81 7.30 9.06 -4.19
C LEU A 81 6.77 9.65 -2.89
N HIS A 82 7.57 10.47 -2.24
CA HIS A 82 7.17 11.22 -1.06
C HIS A 82 6.37 12.46 -1.47
N SER A 83 5.58 13.01 -0.54
CA SER A 83 4.76 14.20 -0.84
C SER A 83 5.58 15.45 -1.15
N ASP A 84 6.84 15.50 -0.73
CA ASP A 84 7.77 16.59 -1.03
C ASP A 84 8.30 16.54 -2.49
N GLY A 85 8.07 15.41 -3.18
CA GLY A 85 8.58 15.16 -4.53
C GLY A 85 9.82 14.26 -4.56
N ASP A 86 10.40 13.93 -3.41
CA ASP A 86 11.49 12.95 -3.31
C ASP A 86 11.05 11.58 -3.81
N ILE A 87 11.93 10.92 -4.56
CA ILE A 87 11.71 9.56 -5.06
C ILE A 87 12.75 8.64 -4.43
N TYR A 88 12.27 7.65 -3.69
CA TYR A 88 13.06 6.54 -3.18
C TYR A 88 12.85 5.31 -4.06
N ILE A 89 13.93 4.62 -4.40
CA ILE A 89 13.90 3.33 -5.12
C ILE A 89 14.70 2.32 -4.29
N GLY A 90 14.09 1.20 -3.92
CA GLY A 90 14.72 0.14 -3.14
C GLY A 90 13.89 -1.13 -3.12
#